data_AF-A0A847UUE3-F1
#
_entry.id   AF-A0A847UUE3-F1
#
_cell.length_a   1.000
_cell.length_b   1.000
_cell.length_c   1.000
_cell.angle_alpha   90.00
_cell.angle_beta   90.00
_cell.angle_gamma   90.00
#
_symmetry.space_group_name_H-M   'P 1'
#
loop_
_entity.id
_entity.type
_entity.pdbx_description
1 polymer ?
#
loop_
_entity_poly.entity_id
_entity_poly.type
_entity_poly.pdbx_seq_one_letter_code
_entity_poly.pdbx_strand_id
1 'polypeptide(L)'
;MKMNRVLVLSLLLVMFAASTALAAENYVRKVDNFIFLVDRSGSMADKYVGTKQTKIALAKSIMERINKNLLELGYAGGLNLAAYPAELKKVEPYKAASYGAAIAKIPTEIGSNPTPLGPGLASLEPALKGMTGRNAVIIVSDGQENEGVDTLKVAADLSKKYGVCFHTISFADSVDGNQALLDKITAIKPGCGVGASAAQLADDAALKKFVKDVFYDEAKADPCSFDDDKDGVNNCIDKCPGTASDLAVDANGCPIPLVKTLKVHFDFDKANIKPEYHKELADFAEFMKQYPGVAVEIDGHTDSVGTDAYNQKLSQRRANSVRDYLVSKLGMNGKLLTAVGFGESKPIASNDTDAGRAQNRRIEAVLKGVYEKR
;
A
#
# COMPACT_ATOMS: atom_id res chain seq x y z
N MET A 1 62.54 0.39 -12.06
CA MET A 1 61.80 -0.80 -12.50
C MET A 1 61.29 -1.54 -11.26
N LYS A 2 60.01 -1.37 -10.92
CA LYS A 2 59.13 -2.32 -10.21
C LYS A 2 57.88 -1.57 -9.76
N MET A 3 56.80 -1.83 -10.49
CA MET A 3 55.43 -1.49 -10.15
C MET A 3 54.74 -2.85 -10.07
N ASN A 4 54.17 -3.21 -8.91
CA ASN A 4 53.14 -4.25 -8.85
C ASN A 4 52.43 -4.31 -7.49
N ARG A 5 51.10 -4.16 -7.56
CA ARG A 5 50.02 -4.81 -6.78
C ARG A 5 50.03 -4.52 -5.27
N VAL A 6 48.96 -4.02 -4.65
CA VAL A 6 47.63 -4.65 -4.51
C VAL A 6 46.65 -3.57 -4.04
N LEU A 7 45.50 -3.39 -4.70
CA LEU A 7 44.30 -2.85 -4.04
C LEU A 7 43.04 -3.20 -4.84
N VAL A 8 42.46 -4.37 -4.59
CA VAL A 8 41.05 -4.65 -4.91
C VAL A 8 40.54 -5.57 -3.81
N LEU A 9 39.93 -5.03 -2.75
CA LEU A 9 39.00 -5.77 -1.88
C LEU A 9 38.25 -4.80 -0.95
N SER A 10 37.17 -4.17 -1.41
CA SER A 10 36.21 -3.48 -0.53
C SER A 10 34.94 -3.03 -1.24
N LEU A 11 34.28 -3.93 -1.98
CA LEU A 11 32.94 -3.64 -2.54
C LEU A 11 31.93 -4.79 -2.39
N LEU A 12 32.05 -5.60 -1.33
CA LEU A 12 31.07 -6.65 -1.02
C LEU A 12 30.37 -6.49 0.34
N LEU A 13 30.67 -5.43 1.12
CA LEU A 13 30.09 -5.27 2.46
C LEU A 13 28.86 -4.33 2.52
N VAL A 14 28.47 -3.69 1.41
CA VAL A 14 27.37 -2.70 1.40
C VAL A 14 26.02 -3.30 0.97
N MET A 15 25.99 -4.44 0.29
CA MET A 15 24.71 -5.04 -0.15
C MET A 15 23.94 -5.82 0.93
N PHE A 16 24.61 -6.30 1.99
CA PHE A 16 23.91 -7.04 3.05
C PHE A 16 23.15 -6.11 4.01
N ALA A 17 23.72 -4.95 4.36
CA ALA A 17 23.08 -4.00 5.28
C ALA A 17 21.81 -3.36 4.69
N ALA A 18 21.77 -3.13 3.38
CA ALA A 18 20.59 -2.61 2.69
C ALA A 18 19.41 -3.60 2.72
N SER A 19 19.67 -4.91 2.62
CA SER A 19 18.62 -5.94 2.60
C SER A 19 17.88 -6.10 3.94
N THR A 20 18.60 -5.96 5.06
CA THR A 20 17.99 -6.04 6.40
C THR A 20 17.23 -4.77 6.78
N ALA A 21 17.67 -3.61 6.29
CA ALA A 21 16.99 -2.34 6.51
C ALA A 21 15.63 -2.29 5.76
N LEU A 22 15.60 -2.73 4.50
CA LEU A 22 14.36 -2.81 3.69
C LEU A 22 13.31 -3.78 4.27
N ALA A 23 13.73 -4.84 4.96
CA ALA A 23 12.80 -5.76 5.62
C ALA A 23 12.11 -5.12 6.84
N ALA A 24 12.79 -4.24 7.57
CA ALA A 24 12.22 -3.56 8.74
C ALA A 24 11.19 -2.47 8.36
N GLU A 25 11.28 -1.88 7.16
CA GLU A 25 10.34 -0.84 6.71
C GLU A 25 8.91 -1.36 6.47
N ASN A 26 8.74 -2.66 6.23
CA ASN A 26 7.44 -3.27 5.89
C ASN A 26 6.76 -4.01 7.05
N TYR A 27 7.36 -4.06 8.23
CA TYR A 27 6.80 -4.76 9.39
C TYR A 27 6.62 -3.83 10.58
N VAL A 28 5.47 -3.94 11.23
CA VAL A 28 5.24 -3.34 12.55
C VAL A 28 5.14 -4.45 13.59
N ARG A 29 5.49 -4.15 14.85
CA ARG A 29 5.37 -5.12 15.93
C ARG A 29 3.90 -5.51 16.14
N LYS A 30 3.60 -6.82 16.12
CA LYS A 30 2.28 -7.39 16.46
C LYS A 30 2.05 -7.53 17.96
N VAL A 31 3.13 -7.60 18.71
CA VAL A 31 3.12 -7.69 20.17
C VAL A 31 3.99 -6.58 20.75
N ASP A 32 3.60 -6.07 21.91
CA ASP A 32 4.35 -5.05 22.62
C ASP A 32 5.34 -5.70 23.59
N ASN A 33 4.97 -6.86 24.13
CA ASN A 33 5.79 -7.63 25.05
C ASN A 33 5.69 -9.13 24.77
N PHE A 34 6.77 -9.87 24.97
CA PHE A 34 6.79 -11.33 24.89
C PHE A 34 7.57 -11.96 26.03
N ILE A 35 7.16 -13.17 26.44
CA ILE A 35 7.91 -14.01 27.37
C ILE A 35 8.03 -15.41 26.77
N PHE A 36 9.24 -15.94 26.67
CA PHE A 36 9.42 -17.38 26.46
C PHE A 36 9.32 -18.09 27.80
N LEU A 37 8.45 -19.09 27.91
CA LEU A 37 8.38 -20.01 29.03
C LEU A 37 8.88 -21.37 28.55
N VAL A 38 10.08 -21.74 28.99
CA VAL A 38 10.75 -22.97 28.54
C VAL A 38 10.55 -24.06 29.57
N ASP A 39 9.96 -25.15 29.14
CA ASP A 39 9.86 -26.36 29.93
C ASP A 39 11.24 -27.02 30.08
N ARG A 40 11.55 -27.38 31.33
CA ARG A 40 12.81 -27.99 31.73
C ARG A 40 12.53 -29.18 32.65
N SER A 41 11.57 -30.00 32.25
CA SER A 41 11.22 -31.26 32.89
C SER A 41 12.15 -32.41 32.51
N GLY A 42 12.02 -33.54 33.22
CA GLY A 42 12.69 -34.79 32.89
C GLY A 42 12.35 -35.28 31.48
N SER A 43 11.08 -35.21 31.07
CA SER A 43 10.63 -35.57 29.72
C SER A 43 11.29 -34.72 28.61
N MET A 44 11.62 -33.46 28.89
CA MET A 44 12.41 -32.63 27.97
C MET A 44 13.90 -33.05 27.87
N ALA A 45 14.39 -33.90 28.77
CA ALA A 45 15.71 -34.52 28.67
C ALA A 45 15.74 -35.70 27.69
N ASP A 46 14.58 -36.24 27.30
CA ASP A 46 14.50 -37.34 26.34
C ASP A 46 14.91 -36.89 24.94
N LYS A 47 15.28 -37.87 24.11
CA LYS A 47 15.62 -37.62 22.70
C LYS A 47 14.35 -37.29 21.93
N TYR A 48 14.42 -36.23 21.12
CA TYR A 48 13.33 -35.94 20.19
C TYR A 48 13.29 -36.99 19.09
N VAL A 49 12.09 -37.52 18.79
CA VAL A 49 11.89 -38.63 17.84
C VAL A 49 12.58 -38.37 16.51
N GLY A 50 13.30 -39.38 16.01
CA GLY A 50 14.05 -39.29 14.75
C GLY A 50 15.37 -38.50 14.85
N THR A 51 15.77 -38.05 16.04
CA THR A 51 17.02 -37.29 16.24
C THR A 51 17.90 -37.91 17.33
N LYS A 52 19.18 -37.50 17.35
CA LYS A 52 20.13 -37.84 18.43
C LYS A 52 20.13 -36.80 19.56
N GLN A 53 19.40 -35.70 19.41
CA GLN A 53 19.40 -34.56 20.33
C GLN A 53 18.29 -34.72 21.37
N THR A 54 18.54 -34.24 22.59
CA THR A 54 17.49 -34.09 23.59
C THR A 54 16.50 -32.99 23.19
N LYS A 55 15.24 -33.10 23.59
CA LYS A 55 14.20 -32.10 23.31
C LYS A 55 14.65 -30.71 23.78
N ILE A 56 15.23 -30.59 24.98
CA ILE A 56 15.74 -29.31 25.50
C ILE A 56 16.91 -28.74 24.69
N ALA A 57 17.82 -29.58 24.19
CA ALA A 57 18.93 -29.10 23.36
C ALA A 57 18.41 -28.58 22.01
N LEU A 58 17.43 -29.29 21.42
CA LEU A 58 16.77 -28.85 20.19
C LEU A 58 15.94 -27.58 20.41
N ALA A 59 15.23 -27.47 21.54
CA ALA A 59 14.49 -26.28 21.96
C ALA A 59 15.39 -25.05 22.01
N LYS A 60 16.55 -25.16 22.68
CA LYS A 60 17.54 -24.09 22.73
C LYS A 60 17.99 -23.67 21.33
N SER A 61 18.31 -24.64 20.46
CA SER A 61 18.73 -24.35 19.08
C SER A 61 17.64 -23.65 18.25
N ILE A 62 16.38 -24.06 18.39
CA ILE A 62 15.24 -23.39 17.74
C ILE A 62 15.08 -21.96 18.27
N MET A 63 15.21 -21.74 19.58
CA MET A 63 15.13 -20.41 20.17
C MET A 63 16.28 -19.49 19.70
N GLU A 64 17.50 -20.01 19.56
CA GLU A 64 18.62 -19.26 18.98
C GLU A 64 18.33 -18.85 17.52
N ARG A 65 17.74 -19.75 16.72
CA ARG A 65 17.32 -19.47 15.35
C ARG A 65 16.19 -18.44 15.29
N ILE A 66 15.21 -18.52 16.20
CA ILE A 66 14.16 -17.51 16.33
C ILE A 66 14.77 -16.14 16.66
N ASN A 67 15.63 -16.06 17.68
CA ASN A 67 16.30 -14.82 18.08
C ASN A 67 17.11 -14.20 16.93
N LYS A 68 17.76 -15.03 16.10
CA LYS A 68 18.48 -14.57 14.90
C LYS A 68 17.56 -13.99 13.82
N ASN A 69 16.32 -14.46 13.71
CA ASN A 69 15.36 -13.99 12.72
C ASN A 69 14.39 -12.92 13.26
N LEU A 70 14.50 -12.57 14.55
CA LEU A 70 13.59 -11.68 15.25
C LEU A 70 14.11 -10.22 15.21
N LEU A 71 13.56 -9.42 14.29
CA LEU A 71 13.81 -8.00 14.03
C LEU A 71 13.53 -7.08 15.23
N GLU A 72 14.48 -6.21 15.60
CA GLU A 72 14.34 -5.29 16.74
C GLU A 72 13.35 -4.13 16.51
N LEU A 73 12.04 -4.42 16.59
CA LEU A 73 10.95 -3.44 16.39
C LEU A 73 10.48 -2.74 17.69
N GLY A 74 11.29 -2.74 18.75
CA GLY A 74 10.99 -2.01 19.99
C GLY A 74 9.99 -2.66 20.94
N TYR A 75 9.83 -3.99 20.90
CA TYR A 75 9.08 -4.75 21.92
C TYR A 75 9.96 -5.10 23.13
N ALA A 76 9.35 -5.47 24.25
CA ALA A 76 10.05 -5.98 25.44
C ALA A 76 10.04 -7.52 25.48
N GLY A 77 11.13 -8.13 25.92
CA GLY A 77 11.30 -9.59 25.93
C GLY A 77 11.79 -10.13 27.27
N GLY A 78 11.07 -11.10 27.82
CA GLY A 78 11.47 -11.90 28.99
C GLY A 78 11.76 -13.35 28.64
N LEU A 79 12.49 -14.06 29.51
CA LEU A 79 12.79 -15.49 29.37
C LEU A 79 12.71 -16.16 30.74
N ASN A 80 11.81 -17.12 30.85
CA ASN A 80 11.52 -17.87 32.06
C ASN A 80 11.62 -19.37 31.80
N LEU A 81 11.94 -20.14 32.85
CA LEU A 81 11.83 -21.58 32.88
C LEU A 81 10.58 -21.96 33.67
N ALA A 82 9.89 -23.01 33.25
CA ALA A 82 8.77 -23.53 34.04
C ALA A 82 9.23 -24.06 35.41
N ALA A 83 10.46 -24.57 35.50
CA ALA A 83 11.09 -25.07 36.73
C ALA A 83 12.08 -24.07 37.36
N TYR A 84 12.33 -24.19 38.67
CA TYR A 84 13.24 -23.28 39.41
C TYR A 84 14.74 -23.56 39.13
N PRO A 85 15.59 -22.52 39.02
CA PRO A 85 15.25 -21.09 39.04
C PRO A 85 14.54 -20.64 37.76
N ALA A 86 13.43 -19.92 37.94
CA ALA A 86 12.41 -19.73 36.91
C ALA A 86 12.58 -18.48 36.02
N GLU A 87 13.43 -17.51 36.34
CA GLU A 87 13.65 -16.30 35.53
C GLU A 87 15.11 -16.20 35.06
N LEU A 88 15.34 -16.32 33.76
CA LEU A 88 16.67 -16.14 33.15
C LEU A 88 16.89 -14.73 32.61
N LYS A 89 15.79 -14.03 32.25
CA LYS A 89 15.79 -12.64 31.81
C LYS A 89 14.47 -11.98 32.17
N LYS A 90 14.55 -10.85 32.87
CA LYS A 90 13.41 -9.96 33.12
C LYS A 90 12.86 -9.39 31.82
N VAL A 91 11.58 -9.05 31.81
CA VAL A 91 10.98 -8.33 30.69
C VAL A 91 11.60 -6.93 30.60
N GLU A 92 12.38 -6.71 29.55
CA GLU A 92 13.07 -5.45 29.26
C GLU A 92 13.15 -5.22 27.74
N PRO A 93 13.51 -4.02 27.25
CA PRO A 93 13.61 -3.76 25.82
C PRO A 93 14.46 -4.84 25.11
N TYR A 94 13.86 -5.46 24.09
CA TYR A 94 14.51 -6.56 23.39
C TYR A 94 15.72 -6.07 22.59
N LYS A 95 16.84 -6.78 22.77
CA LYS A 95 18.04 -6.69 21.94
C LYS A 95 18.53 -8.10 21.64
N ALA A 96 18.76 -8.40 20.37
CA ALA A 96 19.05 -9.76 19.91
C ALA A 96 20.30 -10.33 20.60
N ALA A 97 21.33 -9.49 20.82
CA ALA A 97 22.55 -9.90 21.49
C ALA A 97 22.33 -10.26 22.98
N SER A 98 21.66 -9.40 23.75
CA SER A 98 21.44 -9.63 25.18
C SER A 98 20.41 -10.73 25.44
N TYR A 99 19.43 -10.89 24.55
CA TYR A 99 18.45 -11.97 24.61
C TYR A 99 19.10 -13.32 24.25
N GLY A 100 19.95 -13.36 23.22
CA GLY A 100 20.74 -14.55 22.87
C GLY A 100 21.65 -15.01 24.01
N ALA A 101 22.27 -14.07 24.75
CA ALA A 101 23.05 -14.39 25.94
C ALA A 101 22.20 -15.01 27.09
N ALA A 102 20.91 -14.70 27.16
CA ALA A 102 20.00 -15.35 28.10
C ALA A 102 19.59 -16.75 27.63
N ILE A 103 19.31 -16.95 26.34
CA ILE A 103 19.04 -18.27 25.74
C ILE A 103 20.23 -19.21 25.98
N ALA A 104 21.47 -18.71 25.85
CA ALA A 104 22.67 -19.49 26.11
C ALA A 104 22.73 -20.08 27.53
N LYS A 105 22.06 -19.45 28.51
CA LYS A 105 21.97 -19.90 29.91
C LYS A 105 20.89 -20.95 30.15
N ILE A 106 20.05 -21.27 29.16
CA ILE A 106 19.08 -22.37 29.27
C ILE A 106 19.87 -23.67 29.50
N PRO A 107 19.67 -24.35 30.64
CA PRO A 107 20.40 -25.57 30.95
C PRO A 107 19.83 -26.75 30.14
N THR A 108 20.71 -27.50 29.48
CA THR A 108 20.32 -28.67 28.66
C THR A 108 20.53 -30.01 29.34
N GLU A 109 21.22 -30.04 30.47
CA GLU A 109 21.31 -31.20 31.35
C GLU A 109 20.22 -31.07 32.42
N ILE A 110 19.24 -31.95 32.39
CA ILE A 110 18.08 -31.91 33.27
C ILE A 110 18.03 -33.20 34.08
N GLY A 111 17.74 -33.09 35.38
CA GLY A 111 17.42 -34.24 36.22
C GLY A 111 15.98 -34.74 36.00
N SER A 112 15.53 -35.67 36.82
CA SER A 112 14.21 -36.32 36.69
C SER A 112 13.07 -35.52 37.34
N ASN A 113 13.08 -34.19 37.25
CA ASN A 113 12.05 -33.37 37.87
C ASN A 113 10.78 -33.33 37.00
N PRO A 114 9.57 -33.40 37.59
CA PRO A 114 8.30 -33.35 36.84
C PRO A 114 8.10 -31.98 36.17
N THR A 115 7.24 -31.90 35.16
CA THR A 115 6.90 -30.67 34.43
C THR A 115 5.98 -29.78 35.26
N PRO A 116 6.42 -28.60 35.73
CA PRO A 116 5.55 -27.71 36.49
C PRO A 116 5.02 -26.61 35.57
N LEU A 117 4.40 -26.94 34.44
CA LEU A 117 3.96 -25.92 33.46
C LEU A 117 2.89 -24.99 34.03
N GLY A 118 1.92 -25.52 34.79
CA GLY A 118 0.93 -24.72 35.51
C GLY A 118 1.55 -23.75 36.52
N PRO A 119 2.39 -24.21 37.46
CA PRO A 119 3.16 -23.34 38.35
C PRO A 119 4.07 -22.34 37.60
N GLY A 120 4.72 -22.78 36.53
CA GLY A 120 5.58 -21.94 35.69
C GLY A 120 4.80 -20.79 35.04
N LEU A 121 3.62 -21.07 34.50
CA LEU A 121 2.70 -20.04 33.99
C LEU A 121 2.25 -19.09 35.11
N ALA A 122 1.84 -19.62 36.26
CA ALA A 122 1.42 -18.80 37.40
C ALA A 122 2.55 -17.86 37.86
N SER A 123 3.82 -18.29 37.77
CA SER A 123 4.99 -17.48 38.12
C SER A 123 5.19 -16.26 37.22
N LEU A 124 4.55 -16.20 36.05
CA LEU A 124 4.64 -15.05 35.14
C LEU A 124 3.76 -13.87 35.58
N GLU A 125 2.81 -14.08 36.49
CA GLU A 125 1.84 -13.06 36.90
C GLU A 125 2.48 -11.73 37.36
N PRO A 126 3.56 -11.71 38.17
CA PRO A 126 4.22 -10.47 38.57
C PRO A 126 4.77 -9.67 37.38
N ALA A 127 5.34 -10.34 36.38
CA ALA A 127 5.84 -9.68 35.17
C ALA A 127 4.67 -9.17 34.31
N LEU A 128 3.66 -10.02 34.07
CA LEU A 128 2.46 -9.68 33.30
C LEU A 128 1.70 -8.48 33.89
N LYS A 129 1.66 -8.34 35.21
CA LYS A 129 1.06 -7.18 35.89
C LYS A 129 1.76 -5.86 35.55
N GLY A 130 3.07 -5.88 35.30
CA GLY A 130 3.85 -4.70 34.93
C GLY A 130 3.83 -4.38 33.43
N MET A 131 3.32 -5.29 32.60
CA MET A 131 3.29 -5.15 31.13
C MET A 131 2.01 -4.45 30.66
N THR A 132 2.14 -3.57 29.68
CA THR A 132 1.02 -2.90 29.01
C THR A 132 1.01 -3.20 27.52
N GLY A 133 -0.17 -3.22 26.90
CA GLY A 133 -0.33 -3.53 25.48
C GLY A 133 -0.55 -5.02 25.19
N ARG A 134 -0.17 -5.46 24.00
CA ARG A 134 -0.35 -6.83 23.49
C ARG A 134 0.74 -7.73 24.04
N ASN A 135 0.33 -8.69 24.86
CA ASN A 135 1.24 -9.61 25.55
C ASN A 135 1.22 -10.99 24.89
N ALA A 136 2.40 -11.52 24.57
CA ALA A 136 2.57 -12.88 24.08
C ALA A 136 3.35 -13.73 25.09
N VAL A 137 2.93 -14.98 25.27
CA VAL A 137 3.72 -15.99 25.97
C VAL A 137 3.95 -17.15 25.02
N ILE A 138 5.21 -17.46 24.75
CA ILE A 138 5.62 -18.55 23.88
C ILE A 138 6.08 -19.70 24.78
N ILE A 139 5.28 -20.76 24.81
CA ILE A 139 5.55 -21.96 25.62
C ILE A 139 6.35 -22.94 24.78
N VAL A 140 7.47 -23.42 25.31
CA VAL A 140 8.35 -24.38 24.66
C VAL A 140 8.35 -25.65 25.50
N SER A 141 7.58 -26.66 25.11
CA SER A 141 7.30 -27.85 25.94
C SER A 141 6.87 -29.03 25.09
N ASP A 142 6.98 -30.25 25.62
CA ASP A 142 6.36 -31.46 25.05
C ASP A 142 4.99 -31.78 25.65
N GLY A 143 4.53 -30.99 26.62
CA GLY A 143 3.22 -31.12 27.26
C GLY A 143 3.07 -32.36 28.14
N GLN A 144 4.16 -33.08 28.44
CA GLN A 144 4.13 -34.30 29.25
C GLN A 144 4.30 -34.00 30.74
N GLU A 145 3.93 -34.97 31.59
CA GLU A 145 4.28 -35.01 33.03
C GLU A 145 3.91 -33.75 33.82
N ASN A 146 2.79 -33.11 33.47
CA ASN A 146 2.33 -31.88 34.12
C ASN A 146 1.80 -32.17 35.53
N GLU A 147 2.51 -31.66 36.54
CA GLU A 147 2.11 -31.75 37.95
C GLU A 147 1.68 -30.40 38.52
N GLY A 148 0.86 -30.44 39.57
CA GLY A 148 0.42 -29.27 40.31
C GLY A 148 -0.91 -28.70 39.80
N VAL A 149 -0.97 -27.38 39.65
CA VAL A 149 -2.22 -26.67 39.32
C VAL A 149 -2.64 -26.89 37.87
N ASP A 150 -3.95 -26.86 37.61
CA ASP A 150 -4.52 -27.02 36.27
C ASP A 150 -3.95 -25.95 35.32
N THR A 151 -3.12 -26.42 34.39
CA THR A 151 -2.37 -25.59 33.43
C THR A 151 -3.31 -24.81 32.52
N LEU A 152 -4.40 -25.44 32.05
CA LEU A 152 -5.37 -24.78 31.16
C LEU A 152 -6.12 -23.69 31.92
N LYS A 153 -6.50 -23.97 33.17
CA LYS A 153 -7.14 -22.98 34.02
C LYS A 153 -6.23 -21.78 34.26
N VAL A 154 -4.97 -22.00 34.64
CA VAL A 154 -4.00 -20.91 34.89
C VAL A 154 -3.78 -20.08 33.63
N ALA A 155 -3.55 -20.72 32.48
CA ALA A 155 -3.39 -20.02 31.21
C ALA A 155 -4.64 -19.20 30.84
N ALA A 156 -5.84 -19.77 31.02
CA ALA A 156 -7.09 -19.06 30.74
C ALA A 156 -7.28 -17.85 31.65
N ASP A 157 -6.97 -17.99 32.95
CA ASP A 157 -7.04 -16.89 33.92
C ASP A 157 -6.05 -15.77 33.57
N LEU A 158 -4.81 -16.10 33.15
CA LEU A 158 -3.82 -15.12 32.69
C LEU A 158 -4.21 -14.45 31.37
N SER A 159 -4.75 -15.21 30.40
CA SER A 159 -5.24 -14.65 29.13
C SER A 159 -6.36 -13.66 29.37
N LYS A 160 -7.32 -14.02 30.24
CA LYS A 160 -8.45 -13.16 30.58
C LYS A 160 -8.00 -11.90 31.33
N LYS A 161 -7.07 -12.03 32.28
CA LYS A 161 -6.64 -10.93 33.15
C LYS A 161 -5.68 -9.95 32.48
N TYR A 162 -4.77 -10.45 31.65
CA TYR A 162 -3.66 -9.67 31.07
C TYR A 162 -3.68 -9.64 29.54
N GLY A 163 -4.74 -10.15 28.91
CA GLY A 163 -4.92 -10.14 27.45
C GLY A 163 -3.94 -11.04 26.69
N VAL A 164 -3.28 -11.97 27.38
CA VAL A 164 -2.17 -12.78 26.84
C VAL A 164 -2.63 -13.68 25.70
N CYS A 165 -1.84 -13.69 24.62
CA CYS A 165 -1.90 -14.70 23.58
C CYS A 165 -0.83 -15.75 23.80
N PHE A 166 -1.25 -17.02 23.85
CA PHE A 166 -0.34 -18.14 24.03
C PHE A 166 0.03 -18.73 22.69
N HIS A 167 1.33 -18.86 22.47
CA HIS A 167 1.93 -19.54 21.32
C HIS A 167 2.68 -20.76 21.84
N THR A 168 2.79 -21.80 21.03
CA THR A 168 3.44 -23.05 21.46
C THR A 168 4.47 -23.51 20.45
N ILE A 169 5.61 -23.95 20.97
CA ILE A 169 6.60 -24.74 20.25
C ILE A 169 6.57 -26.14 20.87
N SER A 170 5.92 -27.06 20.17
CA SER A 170 5.66 -28.41 20.66
C SER A 170 6.82 -29.37 20.38
N PHE A 171 7.21 -30.08 21.43
CA PHE A 171 8.10 -31.23 21.40
C PHE A 171 7.37 -32.54 21.69
N ALA A 172 6.03 -32.52 21.64
CA ALA A 172 5.21 -33.69 21.93
C ALA A 172 5.51 -34.83 20.95
N ASP A 173 5.61 -36.04 21.49
CA ASP A 173 5.76 -37.25 20.69
C ASP A 173 4.40 -37.74 20.22
N SER A 174 4.29 -38.14 18.95
CA SER A 174 3.03 -38.56 18.33
C SER A 174 2.45 -39.85 18.90
N VAL A 175 3.22 -40.58 19.71
CA VAL A 175 2.85 -41.85 20.34
C VAL A 175 2.08 -41.64 21.65
N ASP A 176 2.36 -40.57 22.39
CA ASP A 176 1.90 -40.40 23.78
C ASP A 176 0.80 -39.33 23.98
N GLY A 177 0.32 -38.69 22.89
CA GLY A 177 -0.93 -37.91 22.92
C GLY A 177 -0.88 -36.54 23.61
N ASN A 178 0.30 -36.03 23.97
CA ASN A 178 0.44 -34.83 24.81
C ASN A 178 0.32 -33.47 24.06
N GLN A 179 0.22 -33.52 22.73
CA GLN A 179 -0.05 -32.36 21.86
C GLN A 179 -1.37 -31.66 22.22
N ALA A 180 -2.38 -32.40 22.65
CA ALA A 180 -3.73 -31.87 22.88
C ALA A 180 -3.78 -30.78 23.96
N LEU A 181 -2.88 -30.84 24.96
CA LEU A 181 -2.78 -29.79 25.97
C LEU A 181 -2.25 -28.48 25.36
N LEU A 182 -1.15 -28.56 24.60
CA LEU A 182 -0.53 -27.40 23.96
C LEU A 182 -1.46 -26.75 22.93
N ASP A 183 -2.20 -27.57 22.17
CA ASP A 183 -3.22 -27.09 21.23
C ASP A 183 -4.33 -26.33 21.97
N LYS A 184 -4.85 -26.89 23.06
CA LYS A 184 -5.87 -26.23 23.89
C LYS A 184 -5.35 -24.91 24.47
N ILE A 185 -4.10 -24.85 24.94
CA ILE A 185 -3.47 -23.61 25.43
C ILE A 185 -3.39 -22.56 24.31
N THR A 186 -2.92 -22.97 23.13
CA THR A 186 -2.81 -22.09 21.95
C THR A 186 -4.19 -21.55 21.54
N ALA A 187 -5.23 -22.36 21.68
CA ALA A 187 -6.61 -22.02 21.32
C ALA A 187 -7.39 -21.24 22.40
N ILE A 188 -6.82 -20.97 23.59
CA ILE A 188 -7.50 -20.27 24.70
C ILE A 188 -8.14 -18.95 24.23
N LYS A 189 -7.42 -18.20 23.40
CA LYS A 189 -7.90 -16.97 22.79
C LYS A 189 -8.04 -17.18 21.29
N PRO A 190 -9.28 -17.33 20.76
CA PRO A 190 -9.53 -17.60 19.36
C PRO A 190 -8.82 -16.59 18.44
N GLY A 191 -8.16 -17.10 17.40
CA GLY A 191 -7.49 -16.27 16.39
C GLY A 191 -6.20 -15.59 16.84
N CYS A 192 -5.71 -15.83 18.06
CA CYS A 192 -4.49 -15.18 18.55
C CYS A 192 -3.26 -16.10 18.60
N GLY A 193 -3.43 -17.32 19.11
CA GLY A 193 -2.31 -18.25 19.30
C GLY A 193 -1.78 -18.84 18.01
N VAL A 194 -0.47 -19.13 17.99
CA VAL A 194 0.23 -19.80 16.89
C VAL A 194 0.97 -20.99 17.48
N GLY A 195 0.68 -22.18 16.98
CA GLY A 195 1.35 -23.42 17.37
C GLY A 195 2.25 -23.92 16.25
N ALA A 196 3.43 -24.42 16.60
CA ALA A 196 4.32 -25.13 15.69
C ALA A 196 5.03 -26.27 16.41
N SER A 197 5.34 -27.35 15.70
CA SER A 197 6.17 -28.45 16.21
C SER A 197 7.65 -28.20 15.95
N ALA A 198 8.51 -28.81 16.76
CA ALA A 198 9.96 -28.79 16.53
C ALA A 198 10.35 -29.32 15.15
N ALA A 199 9.64 -30.35 14.66
CA ALA A 199 9.81 -30.88 13.30
C ALA A 199 9.50 -29.84 12.21
N GLN A 200 8.40 -29.07 12.35
CA GLN A 200 8.08 -28.00 11.40
C GLN A 200 9.14 -26.89 11.43
N LEU A 201 9.57 -26.48 12.62
CA LEU A 201 10.56 -25.41 12.78
C LEU A 201 11.98 -25.83 12.41
N ALA A 202 12.23 -27.10 12.08
CA ALA A 202 13.49 -27.53 11.46
C ALA A 202 13.68 -26.83 10.09
N ASP A 203 12.60 -26.59 9.35
CA ASP A 203 12.61 -25.84 8.10
C ASP A 203 12.75 -24.32 8.34
N ASP A 204 13.64 -23.67 7.58
CA ASP A 204 13.93 -22.24 7.74
C ASP A 204 12.77 -21.35 7.30
N ALA A 205 11.98 -21.76 6.29
CA ALA A 205 10.83 -20.99 5.84
C ALA A 205 9.69 -21.06 6.86
N ALA A 206 9.42 -22.26 7.39
CA ALA A 206 8.46 -22.46 8.47
C ALA A 206 8.86 -21.70 9.74
N LEU A 207 10.15 -21.68 10.10
CA LEU A 207 10.62 -20.89 11.25
C LEU A 207 10.41 -19.39 11.04
N LYS A 208 10.80 -18.86 9.88
CA LYS A 208 10.55 -17.44 9.55
C LYS A 208 9.08 -17.10 9.55
N LYS A 209 8.23 -18.00 9.04
CA LYS A 209 6.77 -17.83 9.08
C LYS A 209 6.24 -17.81 10.51
N PHE A 210 6.69 -18.71 11.38
CA PHE A 210 6.32 -18.70 12.80
C PHE A 210 6.73 -17.38 13.47
N VAL A 211 7.96 -16.90 13.24
CA VAL A 211 8.41 -15.59 13.76
C VAL A 211 7.51 -14.47 13.25
N LYS A 212 7.17 -14.44 11.95
CA LYS A 212 6.24 -13.46 11.38
C LYS A 212 4.88 -13.52 12.05
N ASP A 213 4.26 -14.70 12.11
CA ASP A 213 2.90 -14.87 12.62
C ASP A 213 2.76 -14.52 14.12
N VAL A 214 3.82 -14.69 14.90
CA VAL A 214 3.86 -14.34 16.33
C VAL A 214 4.18 -12.86 16.54
N PHE A 215 5.18 -12.32 15.85
CA PHE A 215 5.80 -11.04 16.23
C PHE A 215 5.49 -9.86 15.29
N TYR A 216 5.05 -10.10 14.05
CA TYR A 216 4.88 -9.04 13.03
C TYR A 216 3.45 -8.94 12.51
N ASP A 217 3.03 -7.69 12.30
CA ASP A 217 1.97 -7.35 11.36
C ASP A 217 2.61 -6.66 10.16
N GLU A 218 1.92 -6.69 9.02
CA GLU A 218 2.36 -5.93 7.85
C GLU A 218 2.15 -4.43 8.14
N ALA A 219 3.18 -3.63 7.91
CA ALA A 219 3.02 -2.18 7.88
C ALA A 219 2.01 -1.89 6.77
N LYS A 220 0.84 -1.33 7.10
CA LYS A 220 -0.11 -0.90 6.08
C LYS A 220 0.63 0.06 5.16
N ALA A 221 0.69 -0.28 3.87
CA ALA A 221 1.18 0.64 2.85
C ALA A 221 0.41 1.95 2.99
N ASP A 222 1.12 3.08 2.96
CA ASP A 222 0.51 4.40 2.98
C ASP A 222 -0.52 4.45 1.84
N PRO A 223 -1.82 4.69 2.08
CA PRO A 223 -2.82 4.82 1.03
C PRO A 223 -2.42 5.84 -0.05
N CYS A 224 -1.57 6.81 0.32
CA CYS A 224 -1.07 7.86 -0.56
C CYS A 224 0.15 7.43 -1.39
N SER A 225 0.59 6.17 -1.27
CA SER A 225 1.62 5.56 -2.13
C SER A 225 1.05 4.85 -3.35
N PHE A 226 -0.29 4.78 -3.48
CA PHE A 226 -0.99 4.20 -4.61
C PHE A 226 -1.52 5.28 -5.55
N ASP A 227 -1.54 4.95 -6.84
CA ASP A 227 -2.10 5.71 -7.95
C ASP A 227 -2.83 4.65 -8.81
N ASP A 228 -4.13 4.48 -8.56
CA ASP A 228 -4.93 3.36 -9.05
C ASP A 228 -5.20 3.45 -10.56
N ASP A 229 -5.42 4.65 -11.09
CA ASP A 229 -5.68 4.92 -12.50
C ASP A 229 -4.44 5.33 -13.30
N LYS A 230 -3.31 5.56 -12.61
CA LYS A 230 -1.98 5.81 -13.16
C LYS A 230 -1.90 7.11 -13.95
N ASP A 231 -2.71 8.10 -13.57
CA ASP A 231 -2.68 9.42 -14.17
C ASP A 231 -1.50 10.29 -13.69
N GLY A 232 -0.78 9.80 -12.67
CA GLY A 232 0.38 10.46 -12.06
C GLY A 232 0.08 11.22 -10.77
N VAL A 233 -1.15 11.15 -10.26
CA VAL A 233 -1.59 11.74 -8.99
C VAL A 233 -2.04 10.60 -8.06
N ASN A 234 -1.51 10.58 -6.84
CA ASN A 234 -1.85 9.51 -5.90
C ASN A 234 -3.32 9.58 -5.44
N ASN A 235 -3.87 8.45 -5.00
CA ASN A 235 -5.26 8.28 -4.59
C ASN A 235 -5.73 9.24 -3.48
N CYS A 236 -4.80 9.78 -2.68
CA CYS A 236 -5.13 10.71 -1.60
C CYS A 236 -5.34 12.15 -2.09
N ILE A 237 -4.72 12.51 -3.22
CA ILE A 237 -4.78 13.85 -3.82
C ILE A 237 -5.77 13.85 -4.98
N ASP A 238 -5.92 12.72 -5.67
CA ASP A 238 -6.79 12.54 -6.81
C ASP A 238 -8.29 12.72 -6.43
N LYS A 239 -8.94 13.65 -7.11
CA LYS A 239 -10.36 13.99 -6.99
C LYS A 239 -11.18 13.48 -8.18
N CYS A 240 -10.53 12.94 -9.21
CA CYS A 240 -11.10 12.48 -10.45
C CYS A 240 -10.66 11.02 -10.75
N PRO A 241 -11.03 10.05 -9.89
CA PRO A 241 -10.58 8.68 -10.03
C PRO A 241 -11.10 8.04 -11.32
N GLY A 242 -10.23 7.28 -11.97
CA GLY A 242 -10.47 6.64 -13.26
C GLY A 242 -10.11 7.53 -14.45
N THR A 243 -9.32 8.58 -14.23
CA THR A 243 -8.77 9.39 -15.31
C THR A 243 -7.80 8.54 -16.13
N ALA A 244 -7.95 8.56 -17.44
CA ALA A 244 -7.10 7.78 -18.31
C ALA A 244 -5.65 8.29 -18.21
N SER A 245 -4.71 7.37 -17.99
CA SER A 245 -3.28 7.67 -17.74
C SER A 245 -2.56 8.43 -18.86
N ASP A 246 -3.16 8.46 -20.06
CA ASP A 246 -2.67 9.18 -21.23
C ASP A 246 -3.19 10.62 -21.33
N LEU A 247 -4.05 11.08 -20.41
CA LEU A 247 -4.46 12.47 -20.32
C LEU A 247 -3.49 13.27 -19.44
N ALA A 248 -3.27 14.55 -19.75
CA ALA A 248 -2.65 15.42 -18.76
C ALA A 248 -3.70 15.87 -17.74
N VAL A 249 -3.33 15.69 -16.48
CA VAL A 249 -4.15 16.03 -15.32
C VAL A 249 -3.57 17.22 -14.57
N ASP A 250 -4.44 17.93 -13.86
CA ASP A 250 -4.02 18.94 -12.90
C ASP A 250 -3.49 18.31 -11.60
N ALA A 251 -3.19 19.15 -10.60
CA ALA A 251 -2.67 18.67 -9.32
C ALA A 251 -3.66 17.79 -8.51
N ASN A 252 -4.91 17.64 -8.96
CA ASN A 252 -5.94 16.82 -8.34
C ASN A 252 -6.36 15.61 -9.20
N GLY A 253 -5.58 15.21 -10.21
CA GLY A 253 -5.91 14.07 -11.07
C GLY A 253 -7.03 14.36 -12.08
N CYS A 254 -7.47 15.61 -12.21
CA CYS A 254 -8.56 15.95 -13.10
C CYS A 254 -8.04 16.34 -14.50
N PRO A 255 -8.63 15.84 -15.60
CA PRO A 255 -8.17 16.14 -16.95
C PRO A 255 -8.20 17.65 -17.24
N ILE A 256 -7.12 18.17 -17.84
CA ILE A 256 -7.02 19.60 -18.17
C ILE A 256 -7.83 19.88 -19.45
N PRO A 257 -8.90 20.70 -19.38
CA PRO A 257 -9.68 21.06 -20.55
C PRO A 257 -8.92 22.07 -21.41
N LEU A 258 -8.90 21.84 -22.73
CA LEU A 258 -8.41 22.80 -23.71
C LEU A 258 -9.59 23.42 -24.44
N VAL A 259 -9.62 24.76 -24.51
CA VAL A 259 -10.66 25.51 -25.22
C VAL A 259 -10.00 26.32 -26.34
N LYS A 260 -10.47 26.12 -27.57
CA LYS A 260 -10.10 26.93 -28.73
C LYS A 260 -11.33 27.65 -29.25
N THR A 261 -11.22 28.95 -29.42
CA THR A 261 -12.27 29.80 -30.00
C THR A 261 -11.83 30.30 -31.37
N LEU A 262 -12.77 30.39 -32.31
CA LEU A 262 -12.62 31.01 -33.62
C LEU A 262 -13.50 32.26 -33.70
N LYS A 263 -12.95 33.38 -34.17
CA LYS A 263 -13.70 34.62 -34.42
C LYS A 263 -13.36 35.22 -35.78
N VAL A 264 -14.32 35.20 -36.70
CA VAL A 264 -14.15 35.77 -38.06
C VAL A 264 -15.10 36.93 -38.25
N HIS A 265 -14.60 38.12 -38.65
CA HIS A 265 -15.45 39.27 -38.98
C HIS A 265 -15.66 39.42 -40.48
N PHE A 266 -16.77 40.06 -40.85
CA PHE A 266 -17.17 40.27 -42.23
C PHE A 266 -17.43 41.74 -42.53
N ASP A 267 -17.15 42.12 -43.77
CA ASP A 267 -17.58 43.40 -44.29
C ASP A 267 -19.10 43.48 -44.37
N PHE A 268 -19.60 44.71 -44.45
CA PHE A 268 -21.03 44.98 -44.58
C PHE A 268 -21.59 44.25 -45.81
N ASP A 269 -22.70 43.54 -45.61
CA ASP A 269 -23.38 42.75 -46.63
C ASP A 269 -22.54 41.66 -47.33
N LYS A 270 -21.41 41.25 -46.73
CA LYS A 270 -20.51 40.24 -47.28
C LYS A 270 -20.50 38.94 -46.49
N ALA A 271 -20.17 37.85 -47.19
CA ALA A 271 -19.95 36.51 -46.64
C ALA A 271 -18.63 35.86 -47.11
N ASN A 272 -17.78 36.59 -47.82
CA ASN A 272 -16.44 36.13 -48.17
C ASN A 272 -15.50 36.27 -46.97
N ILE A 273 -14.73 35.22 -46.71
CA ILE A 273 -13.68 35.21 -45.68
C ILE A 273 -12.52 36.07 -46.18
N LYS A 274 -12.02 36.96 -45.33
CA LYS A 274 -10.83 37.77 -45.65
C LYS A 274 -9.55 36.93 -45.49
N PRO A 275 -8.51 37.16 -46.32
CA PRO A 275 -7.25 36.44 -46.23
C PRO A 275 -6.59 36.48 -44.84
N GLU A 276 -6.79 37.55 -44.08
CA GLU A 276 -6.28 37.71 -42.71
C GLU A 276 -6.77 36.62 -41.73
N TYR A 277 -7.93 36.01 -41.97
CA TYR A 277 -8.48 34.93 -41.14
C TYR A 277 -8.03 33.54 -41.55
N HIS A 278 -7.32 33.37 -42.68
CA HIS A 278 -6.91 32.05 -43.15
C HIS A 278 -6.00 31.33 -42.15
N LYS A 279 -5.12 32.06 -41.45
CA LYS A 279 -4.26 31.48 -40.42
C LYS A 279 -5.08 31.02 -39.20
N GLU A 280 -6.02 31.84 -38.73
CA GLU A 280 -6.85 31.50 -37.57
C GLU A 280 -7.72 30.26 -37.85
N LEU A 281 -8.27 30.16 -39.06
CA LEU A 281 -9.01 28.98 -39.53
C LEU A 281 -8.12 27.74 -39.59
N ALA A 282 -6.87 27.88 -40.06
CA ALA A 282 -5.91 26.78 -40.08
C ALA A 282 -5.53 26.30 -38.66
N ASP A 283 -5.26 27.24 -37.75
CA ASP A 283 -4.95 26.93 -36.35
C ASP A 283 -6.14 26.24 -35.65
N PHE A 284 -7.37 26.68 -35.95
CA PHE A 284 -8.59 26.07 -35.40
C PHE A 284 -8.80 24.65 -35.95
N ALA A 285 -8.61 24.45 -37.25
CA ALA A 285 -8.69 23.12 -37.87
C ALA A 285 -7.64 22.16 -37.31
N GLU A 286 -6.40 22.63 -37.14
CA GLU A 286 -5.33 21.81 -36.57
C GLU A 286 -5.60 21.43 -35.12
N PHE A 287 -6.19 22.33 -34.33
CA PHE A 287 -6.67 22.00 -33.00
C PHE A 287 -7.80 20.97 -33.05
N MET A 288 -8.76 21.10 -33.97
CA MET A 288 -9.86 20.14 -34.13
C MET A 288 -9.40 18.74 -34.58
N LYS A 289 -8.30 18.63 -35.32
CA LYS A 289 -7.70 17.32 -35.67
C LYS A 289 -7.18 16.54 -34.45
N GLN A 290 -6.84 17.24 -33.37
CA GLN A 290 -6.44 16.62 -32.10
C GLN A 290 -7.65 16.01 -31.36
N TYR A 291 -8.88 16.30 -31.81
CA TYR A 291 -10.12 15.86 -31.18
C TYR A 291 -11.05 15.17 -32.18
N PRO A 292 -10.64 14.02 -32.74
CA PRO A 292 -11.43 13.32 -33.74
C PRO A 292 -12.78 12.88 -33.15
N GLY A 293 -13.88 13.44 -33.66
CA GLY A 293 -15.24 13.09 -33.24
C GLY A 293 -15.97 14.16 -32.44
N VAL A 294 -15.30 15.25 -32.03
CA VAL A 294 -15.99 16.38 -31.38
C VAL A 294 -16.69 17.23 -32.44
N ALA A 295 -18.00 17.43 -32.26
CA ALA A 295 -18.79 18.31 -33.11
C ALA A 295 -18.62 19.78 -32.72
N VAL A 296 -18.60 20.67 -33.71
CA VAL A 296 -18.48 22.12 -33.56
C VAL A 296 -19.65 22.81 -34.26
N GLU A 297 -20.30 23.71 -33.54
CA GLU A 297 -21.27 24.66 -34.10
C GLU A 297 -20.56 25.96 -34.51
N ILE A 298 -20.89 26.47 -35.68
CA ILE A 298 -20.36 27.71 -36.26
C ILE A 298 -21.52 28.70 -36.33
N ASP A 299 -21.48 29.69 -35.44
CA ASP A 299 -22.56 30.63 -35.22
C ASP A 299 -22.33 31.89 -36.05
N GLY A 300 -23.21 32.14 -37.01
CA GLY A 300 -23.19 33.34 -37.85
C GLY A 300 -24.06 34.45 -37.30
N HIS A 301 -23.54 35.68 -37.32
CA HIS A 301 -24.24 36.86 -36.85
C HIS A 301 -24.17 38.02 -37.86
N THR A 302 -25.15 38.92 -37.80
CA THR A 302 -25.19 40.19 -38.53
C THR A 302 -25.30 41.38 -37.59
N ASP A 303 -25.12 42.57 -38.14
CA ASP A 303 -25.64 43.79 -37.52
C ASP A 303 -27.15 43.92 -37.80
N SER A 304 -27.77 44.98 -37.26
CA SER A 304 -29.21 45.21 -37.39
C SER A 304 -29.64 45.97 -38.66
N VAL A 305 -28.77 46.05 -39.68
CA VAL A 305 -29.10 46.78 -40.91
C VAL A 305 -29.68 45.79 -41.92
N GLY A 306 -30.96 45.98 -42.27
CA GLY A 306 -31.70 45.09 -43.16
C GLY A 306 -32.94 44.54 -42.49
N THR A 307 -33.65 43.63 -43.16
CA THR A 307 -34.77 42.91 -42.54
C THR A 307 -34.26 41.66 -41.82
N ASP A 308 -34.95 41.25 -40.76
CA ASP A 308 -34.62 40.02 -40.02
C ASP A 308 -34.48 38.80 -40.95
N ALA A 309 -35.40 38.65 -41.91
CA ALA A 309 -35.37 37.57 -42.89
C ALA A 309 -34.14 37.63 -43.80
N TYR A 310 -33.67 38.83 -44.14
CA TYR A 310 -32.43 39.02 -44.89
C TYR A 310 -31.21 38.67 -44.04
N ASN A 311 -31.14 39.19 -42.83
CA ASN A 311 -30.04 38.99 -41.89
C ASN A 311 -29.90 37.54 -41.44
N GLN A 312 -31.03 36.83 -41.29
CA GLN A 312 -31.06 35.39 -41.06
C GLN A 312 -30.40 34.62 -42.22
N LYS A 313 -30.71 34.99 -43.47
CA LYS A 313 -30.07 34.35 -44.65
C LYS A 313 -28.59 34.74 -44.76
N LEU A 314 -28.21 35.98 -44.46
CA LEU A 314 -26.83 36.46 -44.54
C LEU A 314 -25.92 35.80 -43.51
N SER A 315 -26.36 35.74 -42.24
CA SER A 315 -25.64 35.02 -41.19
C SER A 315 -25.45 33.54 -41.53
N GLN A 316 -26.48 32.87 -42.07
CA GLN A 316 -26.35 31.47 -42.50
C GLN A 316 -25.32 31.32 -43.64
N ARG A 317 -25.28 32.25 -44.60
CA ARG A 317 -24.25 32.26 -45.65
C ARG A 317 -22.84 32.42 -45.08
N ARG A 318 -22.65 33.25 -44.05
CA ARG A 318 -21.36 33.40 -43.36
C ARG A 318 -20.94 32.11 -42.65
N ALA A 319 -21.86 31.50 -41.91
CA ALA A 319 -21.63 30.22 -41.23
C ALA A 319 -21.26 29.11 -42.23
N ASN A 320 -22.00 29.01 -43.34
CA ASN A 320 -21.68 28.08 -44.42
C ASN A 320 -20.31 28.38 -45.06
N SER A 321 -19.97 29.64 -45.30
CA SER A 321 -18.68 30.05 -45.86
C SER A 321 -17.51 29.56 -45.00
N VAL A 322 -17.59 29.73 -43.68
CA VAL A 322 -16.57 29.23 -42.75
C VAL A 322 -16.53 27.70 -42.71
N ARG A 323 -17.69 27.04 -42.59
CA ARG A 323 -17.79 25.57 -42.65
C ARG A 323 -17.16 25.02 -43.92
N ASP A 324 -17.55 25.54 -45.08
CA ASP A 324 -17.11 25.06 -46.38
C ASP A 324 -15.61 25.33 -46.58
N TYR A 325 -15.09 26.42 -46.03
CA TYR A 325 -13.64 26.67 -46.01
C TYR A 325 -12.90 25.61 -45.19
N LEU A 326 -13.34 25.33 -43.95
CA LEU A 326 -12.76 24.29 -43.09
C LEU A 326 -12.79 22.91 -43.79
N VAL A 327 -13.90 22.57 -44.47
CA VAL A 327 -14.03 21.28 -45.18
C VAL A 327 -13.17 21.25 -46.44
N SER A 328 -13.35 22.21 -47.35
CA SER A 328 -12.77 22.14 -48.70
C SER A 328 -11.29 22.53 -48.76
N LYS A 329 -10.84 23.44 -47.89
CA LYS A 329 -9.46 23.94 -47.89
C LYS A 329 -8.59 23.30 -46.83
N LEU A 330 -9.17 22.87 -45.71
CA LEU A 330 -8.42 22.32 -44.56
C LEU A 330 -8.71 20.83 -44.31
N GLY A 331 -9.60 20.22 -45.08
CA GLY A 331 -9.86 18.77 -45.06
C GLY A 331 -10.67 18.29 -43.85
N MET A 332 -11.41 19.19 -43.18
CA MET A 332 -12.19 18.82 -42.01
C MET A 332 -13.41 17.97 -42.37
N ASN A 333 -13.77 17.04 -41.48
CA ASN A 333 -14.97 16.23 -41.65
C ASN A 333 -16.24 17.08 -41.47
N GLY A 334 -16.91 17.40 -42.59
CA GLY A 334 -18.11 18.23 -42.59
C GLY A 334 -19.32 17.66 -41.82
N LYS A 335 -19.28 16.39 -41.38
CA LYS A 335 -20.28 15.81 -40.47
C LYS A 335 -20.14 16.29 -39.02
N LEU A 336 -18.95 16.79 -38.65
CA LEU A 336 -18.67 17.34 -37.32
C LEU A 336 -18.85 18.86 -37.27
N LEU A 337 -19.23 19.50 -38.38
CA LEU A 337 -19.37 20.95 -38.49
C LEU A 337 -20.82 21.32 -38.82
N THR A 338 -21.49 21.98 -37.89
CA THR A 338 -22.84 22.52 -38.08
C THR A 338 -22.76 24.03 -38.23
N ALA A 339 -23.37 24.58 -39.28
CA ALA A 339 -23.42 26.02 -39.52
C ALA A 339 -24.82 26.55 -39.20
N VAL A 340 -24.91 27.53 -38.30
CA VAL A 340 -26.19 28.11 -37.85
C VAL A 340 -26.14 29.62 -37.97
N GLY A 341 -27.05 30.21 -38.75
CA GLY A 341 -27.26 31.66 -38.77
C GLY A 341 -28.20 32.09 -37.65
N PHE A 342 -27.87 33.15 -36.93
CA PHE A 342 -28.72 33.77 -35.91
C PHE A 342 -29.24 35.16 -36.32
N GLY A 343 -28.90 35.64 -37.51
CA GLY A 343 -29.18 37.01 -37.94
C GLY A 343 -28.64 38.03 -36.94
N GLU A 344 -29.47 39.02 -36.61
CA GLU A 344 -29.14 40.10 -35.67
C GLU A 344 -29.58 39.80 -34.23
N SER A 345 -30.14 38.62 -33.95
CA SER A 345 -30.78 38.29 -32.66
C SER A 345 -29.84 38.21 -31.46
N LYS A 346 -28.52 38.13 -31.70
CA LYS A 346 -27.48 37.98 -30.66
C LYS A 346 -26.34 39.01 -30.87
N PRO A 347 -26.60 40.31 -30.68
CA PRO A 347 -25.56 41.34 -30.80
C PRO A 347 -24.61 41.29 -29.59
N ILE A 348 -23.34 41.60 -29.82
CA ILE A 348 -22.31 41.74 -28.78
C ILE A 348 -21.90 43.19 -28.56
N ALA A 349 -22.35 44.09 -29.42
CA ALA A 349 -22.10 45.52 -29.36
C ALA A 349 -23.32 46.32 -29.85
N SER A 350 -23.37 47.62 -29.55
CA SER A 350 -24.46 48.50 -30.00
C SER A 350 -24.54 48.55 -31.52
N ASN A 351 -25.75 48.40 -32.07
CA ASN A 351 -25.99 48.57 -33.51
C ASN A 351 -26.13 50.05 -33.93
N ASP A 352 -26.14 50.98 -32.98
CA ASP A 352 -26.30 52.41 -33.25
C ASP A 352 -25.02 53.03 -33.83
N THR A 353 -23.88 52.36 -33.68
CA THR A 353 -22.57 52.83 -34.15
C THR A 353 -22.00 51.91 -35.22
N ASP A 354 -21.28 52.49 -36.19
CA ASP A 354 -20.60 51.72 -37.25
C ASP A 354 -19.61 50.71 -36.68
N ALA A 355 -18.90 51.08 -35.61
CA ALA A 355 -17.95 50.23 -34.91
C ALA A 355 -18.63 49.02 -34.24
N GLY A 356 -19.74 49.24 -33.53
CA GLY A 356 -20.48 48.14 -32.90
C GLY A 356 -21.15 47.23 -33.93
N ARG A 357 -21.68 47.78 -35.02
CA ARG A 357 -22.16 46.97 -36.15
C ARG A 357 -21.05 46.11 -36.75
N ALA A 358 -19.84 46.65 -36.88
CA ALA A 358 -18.69 45.88 -37.35
C ALA A 358 -18.35 44.68 -36.45
N GLN A 359 -18.46 44.84 -35.13
CA GLN A 359 -18.28 43.74 -34.19
C GLN A 359 -19.41 42.70 -34.28
N ASN A 360 -20.65 43.11 -34.53
CA ASN A 360 -21.78 42.19 -34.66
C ASN A 360 -21.71 41.32 -35.93
N ARG A 361 -21.10 41.81 -37.02
CA ARG A 361 -20.87 41.05 -38.26
C ARG A 361 -19.76 40.01 -38.11
N ARG A 362 -20.06 38.92 -37.41
CA ARG A 362 -19.06 37.94 -37.00
C ARG A 362 -19.51 36.49 -37.13
N ILE A 363 -18.55 35.61 -36.97
CA ILE A 363 -18.69 34.18 -36.71
C ILE A 363 -18.06 33.89 -35.36
N GLU A 364 -18.70 33.02 -34.58
CA GLU A 364 -18.14 32.46 -33.36
C GLU A 364 -18.23 30.93 -33.41
N ALA A 365 -17.15 30.25 -33.05
CA ALA A 365 -17.16 28.81 -32.82
C ALA A 365 -16.25 28.49 -31.64
N VAL A 366 -16.65 27.54 -30.80
CA VAL A 366 -15.89 27.09 -29.64
C VAL A 366 -15.74 25.58 -29.69
N LEU A 367 -14.50 25.12 -29.66
CA LEU A 367 -14.16 23.72 -29.51
C LEU A 367 -13.59 23.49 -28.11
N LYS A 368 -14.18 22.53 -27.39
CA LYS A 368 -13.71 22.07 -26.09
C LYS A 368 -13.17 20.64 -26.24
N GLY A 369 -11.95 20.42 -25.79
CA GLY A 369 -11.29 19.11 -25.76
C GLY A 369 -10.58 18.88 -24.44
N VAL A 370 -9.91 17.74 -24.30
CA VAL A 370 -9.11 17.36 -23.13
C VAL A 370 -7.66 17.15 -23.55
N TYR A 371 -6.66 17.63 -22.81
CA TYR A 371 -5.28 17.44 -23.25
C TYR A 371 -4.85 15.97 -23.16
N GLU A 372 -4.37 15.41 -24.28
CA GLU A 372 -3.71 14.10 -24.34
C GLU A 372 -2.18 14.29 -24.24
N LYS A 373 -1.56 13.56 -23.30
CA LYS A 373 -0.12 13.54 -23.08
C LYS A 373 0.54 12.79 -24.25
N ARG A 374 1.31 13.51 -25.06
CA ARG A 374 2.05 12.95 -26.20
C ARG A 374 3.33 12.24 -25.79
#